data_AF-A0A7S3A4V7-F1
#
_entry.id   AF-A0A7S3A4V7-F1
#
_cell.length_a   1.000
_cell.length_b   1.000
_cell.length_c   1.000
_cell.angle_alpha   90.00
_cell.angle_beta   90.00
_cell.angle_gamma   90.00
#
_symmetry.space_group_name_H-M   'P 1'
#
loop_
_entity.id
_entity.type
_entity.pdbx_description
1 polymer ?
#
loop_
_entity_poly.entity_id
_entity_poly.type
_entity_poly.pdbx_seq_one_letter_code
_entity_poly.pdbx_strand_id
1 'polypeptide(L)'
;MESRVGFVMGNGVSPGRRASRVTCSGRLETFAAASIGVCLIGFSQAWAAPDQVISQGEDIFKAQCAACHLGGGNIIPYARGKTLKQKALTKNKMDSTENIVNLMRNGKVS
;
A
#
# COMPACT_ATOMS: atom_id res chain seq x y z
N MET A 1 3.39 51.20 17.41
CA MET A 1 4.50 50.37 17.96
C MET A 1 4.61 49.15 17.06
N GLU A 2 5.00 49.30 15.78
CA GLU A 2 6.39 49.55 15.33
C GLU A 2 7.32 48.48 15.95
N SER A 3 7.97 47.59 15.19
CA SER A 3 8.94 47.96 14.15
C SER A 3 9.45 46.76 13.32
N ARG A 4 9.54 46.99 12.00
CA ARG A 4 10.72 46.83 11.12
C ARG A 4 11.22 45.41 10.79
N VAL A 5 10.95 44.93 9.57
CA VAL A 5 11.71 45.03 8.30
C VAL A 5 13.05 44.29 8.26
N GLY A 6 13.17 43.40 7.28
CA GLY A 6 14.39 42.70 6.88
C GLY A 6 14.27 42.22 5.44
N PHE A 7 13.92 43.12 4.54
CA PHE A 7 13.89 42.93 3.10
C PHE A 7 15.28 43.22 2.54
N VAL A 8 15.98 42.18 2.10
CA VAL A 8 17.25 42.32 1.37
C VAL A 8 16.96 42.18 -0.12
N MET A 9 16.83 43.34 -0.76
CA MET A 9 16.75 43.55 -2.20
C MET A 9 18.19 43.51 -2.76
N GLY A 10 18.59 42.39 -3.35
CA GLY A 10 19.82 42.30 -4.13
C GLY A 10 19.58 42.82 -5.55
N ASN A 11 20.11 44.00 -5.86
CA ASN A 11 20.17 44.55 -7.21
C ASN A 11 21.28 43.86 -8.01
N GLY A 12 20.95 43.31 -9.18
CA GLY A 12 21.90 42.68 -10.09
C GLY A 12 21.46 42.84 -11.54
N VAL A 13 22.02 43.86 -12.18
CA VAL A 13 21.88 44.30 -13.57
C VAL A 13 22.07 43.16 -14.60
N SER A 14 21.19 43.11 -15.60
CA SER A 14 21.32 42.27 -16.81
C SER A 14 22.47 42.75 -17.70
N PRO A 15 23.09 41.88 -18.53
CA PRO A 15 22.71 41.92 -19.93
C PRO A 15 22.82 40.57 -20.68
N GLY A 16 22.18 40.52 -21.84
CA GLY A 16 22.76 39.80 -22.97
C GLY A 16 22.04 38.52 -23.38
N ARG A 17 21.03 38.68 -24.23
CA ARG A 17 20.67 37.68 -25.23
C ARG A 17 21.94 37.26 -25.98
N ARG A 18 22.33 36.00 -25.85
CA ARG A 18 23.10 35.31 -26.89
C ARG A 18 22.29 34.11 -27.32
N ALA A 19 21.60 34.27 -28.44
CA ALA A 19 21.04 33.17 -29.21
C ALA A 19 22.22 32.33 -29.69
N SER A 20 22.67 31.38 -28.87
CA SER A 20 23.57 30.34 -29.30
C SER A 20 22.74 29.40 -30.17
N ARG A 21 22.86 29.59 -31.48
CA ARG A 21 22.36 28.67 -32.48
C ARG A 21 23.03 27.31 -32.24
N VAL A 22 22.31 26.41 -31.58
CA VAL A 22 22.71 25.00 -31.47
C VAL A 22 22.47 24.37 -32.84
N THR A 23 23.50 24.39 -33.69
CA THR A 23 23.60 23.43 -34.80
C THR A 23 24.27 22.18 -34.25
N CYS A 24 23.49 21.13 -33.99
CA CYS A 24 24.04 19.78 -33.82
C CYS A 24 23.22 18.85 -34.70
N SER A 25 23.64 18.78 -35.97
CA SER A 25 23.08 17.97 -37.04
C SER A 25 23.40 16.48 -36.86
N GLY A 26 23.02 15.87 -35.73
CA GLY A 26 23.35 14.46 -35.46
C GLY A 26 22.69 13.80 -34.26
N ARG A 27 21.57 14.32 -33.74
CA ARG A 27 20.94 13.79 -32.51
C ARG A 27 19.42 13.64 -32.58
N LEU A 28 18.90 13.18 -33.71
CA LEU A 28 17.45 12.93 -33.85
C LEU A 28 17.08 11.44 -33.80
N GLU A 29 18.00 10.54 -34.18
CA GLU A 29 17.72 9.09 -34.24
C GLU A 29 17.62 8.41 -32.86
N THR A 30 18.19 9.00 -31.81
CA THR A 30 18.29 8.32 -30.49
C THR A 30 17.07 8.51 -29.59
N PHE A 31 16.21 9.52 -29.85
CA PHE A 31 15.07 9.81 -28.98
C PHE A 31 13.82 8.99 -29.33
N ALA A 32 13.64 8.58 -30.58
CA ALA A 32 12.49 7.79 -31.03
C ALA A 32 12.56 6.30 -30.59
N ALA A 33 13.76 5.72 -30.52
CA ALA A 33 13.96 4.35 -30.04
C ALA A 33 13.79 4.21 -28.52
N ALA A 34 14.08 5.29 -27.77
CA ALA A 34 14.01 5.29 -26.31
C ALA A 34 12.56 5.24 -25.77
N SER A 35 11.59 5.84 -26.48
CA SER A 35 10.18 5.82 -26.06
C SER A 35 9.49 4.47 -26.28
N ILE A 36 9.89 3.71 -27.31
CA ILE A 36 9.33 2.38 -27.59
C ILE A 36 9.86 1.34 -26.59
N GLY A 37 11.13 1.46 -26.18
CA GLY A 37 11.72 0.59 -25.15
C GLY A 37 11.09 0.74 -23.77
N VAL A 38 10.65 1.95 -23.39
CA VAL A 38 10.00 2.22 -22.09
C VAL A 38 8.61 1.59 -22.00
N CYS A 39 7.89 1.43 -23.11
CA CYS A 39 6.55 0.83 -23.13
C CYS A 39 6.55 -0.70 -22.96
N LEU A 40 7.62 -1.41 -23.36
CA LEU A 40 7.67 -2.88 -23.29
C LEU A 40 8.21 -3.41 -21.94
N ILE A 41 8.92 -2.60 -21.17
CA ILE A 41 9.52 -3.01 -19.89
C ILE A 41 8.54 -2.78 -18.71
N GLY A 42 7.57 -1.87 -18.87
CA GLY A 42 6.61 -1.51 -17.81
C GLY A 42 5.45 -2.49 -17.57
N PHE A 43 5.27 -3.52 -18.43
CA PHE A 43 4.17 -4.49 -18.31
C PHE A 43 4.54 -5.76 -17.51
N SER A 44 5.65 -5.72 -16.78
CA SER A 44 6.04 -6.81 -15.87
C SER A 44 5.22 -6.68 -14.58
N GLN A 45 3.93 -7.01 -14.64
CA GLN A 45 3.06 -7.01 -13.47
C GLN A 45 3.58 -8.07 -12.49
N ALA A 46 4.03 -7.62 -11.31
CA ALA A 46 4.40 -8.49 -10.22
C ALA A 46 3.15 -9.26 -9.76
N TRP A 47 3.08 -10.55 -10.08
CA TRP A 47 2.24 -11.46 -9.31
C TRP A 47 2.77 -11.43 -7.88
N ALA A 48 1.99 -10.88 -6.95
CA ALA A 48 2.29 -11.04 -5.54
C ALA A 48 2.31 -12.55 -5.27
N ALA A 49 3.47 -13.08 -4.88
CA ALA A 49 3.56 -14.45 -4.45
C ALA A 49 2.63 -14.61 -3.21
N PRO A 50 1.95 -15.76 -3.08
CA PRO A 50 0.94 -15.96 -2.04
C PRO A 50 1.53 -15.87 -0.61
N ASP A 51 2.86 -15.96 -0.47
CA ASP A 51 3.58 -15.83 0.80
C ASP A 51 3.42 -14.44 1.43
N GLN A 52 3.46 -13.38 0.63
CA GLN A 52 3.37 -11.99 1.11
C GLN A 52 2.00 -11.68 1.70
N VAL A 53 0.93 -12.24 1.13
CA VAL A 53 -0.44 -12.05 1.63
C VAL A 53 -0.67 -12.83 2.91
N ILE A 54 -0.10 -14.03 3.02
CA ILE A 54 -0.20 -14.87 4.22
C ILE A 54 0.56 -14.24 5.39
N SER A 55 1.78 -13.72 5.16
CA SER A 55 2.58 -13.08 6.22
C SER A 55 1.90 -11.82 6.75
N GLN A 56 1.38 -10.96 5.87
CA GLN A 56 0.60 -9.79 6.26
C GLN A 56 -0.66 -10.18 7.04
N GLY A 57 -1.36 -11.23 6.61
CA GLY A 57 -2.54 -11.75 7.31
C GLY A 57 -2.20 -12.28 8.71
N GLU A 58 -1.07 -12.97 8.85
CA GLU A 58 -0.57 -13.48 10.14
C GLU A 58 -0.24 -12.34 11.09
N ASP A 59 0.41 -11.28 10.63
CA ASP A 59 0.75 -10.11 11.44
C ASP A 59 -0.50 -9.37 11.94
N ILE A 60 -1.49 -9.18 11.05
CA ILE A 60 -2.79 -8.61 11.43
C ILE A 60 -3.49 -9.50 12.46
N PHE A 61 -3.48 -10.82 12.26
CA PHE A 61 -4.10 -11.76 13.20
C PHE A 61 -3.43 -11.72 14.58
N LYS A 62 -2.09 -11.67 14.62
CA LYS A 62 -1.33 -11.54 15.87
C LYS A 62 -1.66 -10.24 16.60
N ALA A 63 -1.74 -9.13 15.87
CA ALA A 63 -2.00 -7.82 16.46
C ALA A 63 -3.42 -7.67 17.01
N GLN A 64 -4.43 -8.25 16.33
CA GLN A 64 -5.84 -7.92 16.62
C GLN A 64 -6.67 -9.10 17.17
N CYS A 65 -6.34 -10.34 16.80
CA CYS A 65 -7.19 -11.51 17.07
C CYS A 65 -6.58 -12.46 18.10
N ALA A 66 -5.25 -12.58 18.13
CA ALA A 66 -4.53 -13.55 18.96
C ALA A 66 -4.70 -13.29 20.46
N ALA A 67 -5.03 -12.07 20.88
CA ALA A 67 -5.32 -11.76 22.28
C ALA A 67 -6.40 -12.68 22.85
N CYS A 68 -7.45 -12.97 22.09
CA CYS A 68 -8.51 -13.88 22.51
C CYS A 68 -8.42 -15.27 21.88
N HIS A 69 -7.87 -15.37 20.66
CA HIS A 69 -7.87 -16.57 19.83
C HIS A 69 -6.48 -17.18 19.62
N LEU A 70 -5.59 -17.10 20.61
CA LEU A 70 -4.26 -17.71 20.54
C LEU A 70 -4.36 -19.21 20.22
N GLY A 71 -3.58 -19.68 19.24
CA GLY A 71 -3.60 -21.07 18.78
C GLY A 71 -4.96 -21.55 18.22
N GLY A 72 -5.83 -20.61 17.82
CA GLY A 72 -7.19 -20.89 17.38
C GLY A 72 -8.16 -21.26 18.52
N GLY A 73 -7.76 -21.04 19.77
CA GLY A 73 -8.61 -21.21 20.96
C GLY A 73 -9.62 -20.08 21.15
N ASN A 74 -10.20 -19.97 22.34
CA ASN A 74 -10.96 -18.80 22.77
C ASN A 74 -10.85 -18.68 24.29
N ILE A 75 -10.28 -17.58 24.80
CA ILE A 75 -10.13 -17.34 26.24
C ILE A 75 -11.42 -16.86 26.91
N ILE A 76 -12.39 -16.41 26.12
CA ILE A 76 -13.59 -15.74 26.62
C ILE A 76 -14.50 -16.77 27.33
N PRO A 77 -14.75 -16.61 28.64
CA PRO A 77 -15.37 -17.65 29.45
C PRO A 77 -16.84 -17.90 29.10
N TYR A 78 -17.60 -16.84 28.76
CA TYR A 78 -19.01 -16.98 28.35
C TYR A 78 -19.19 -17.55 26.94
N ALA A 79 -18.11 -17.59 26.14
CA ALA A 79 -18.11 -18.04 24.74
C ALA A 79 -17.38 -19.37 24.55
N ARG A 80 -17.28 -20.19 25.61
CA ARG A 80 -16.64 -21.52 25.54
C ARG A 80 -17.27 -22.36 24.41
N GLY A 81 -16.41 -22.87 23.53
CA GLY A 81 -16.80 -23.65 22.34
C GLY A 81 -16.84 -22.84 21.02
N LYS A 82 -16.78 -21.50 21.07
CA LYS A 82 -16.61 -20.65 19.89
C LYS A 82 -15.12 -20.47 19.58
N THR A 83 -14.49 -21.53 19.08
CA THR A 83 -13.06 -21.55 18.71
C THR A 83 -12.88 -21.43 17.19
N LEU A 84 -11.67 -21.11 16.74
CA LEU A 84 -11.33 -21.04 15.30
C LEU A 84 -10.95 -22.40 14.69
N LYS A 85 -11.15 -23.50 15.42
CA LYS A 85 -10.90 -24.86 14.92
C LYS A 85 -12.00 -25.26 13.94
N GLN A 86 -11.65 -25.97 12.87
CA GLN A 86 -12.60 -26.39 11.81
C GLN A 86 -13.87 -27.05 12.37
N LYS A 87 -13.75 -27.97 13.33
CA LYS A 87 -14.90 -28.63 13.97
C LYS A 87 -15.90 -27.63 14.57
N ALA A 88 -15.41 -26.55 15.17
CA ALA A 88 -16.25 -25.51 15.74
C ALA A 88 -16.83 -24.58 14.65
N LEU A 89 -16.05 -24.26 13.61
CA LEU A 89 -16.52 -23.47 12.47
C LEU A 89 -17.70 -24.16 11.78
N THR A 90 -17.56 -25.45 11.45
CA THR A 90 -18.63 -26.22 10.80
C THR A 90 -19.87 -26.31 11.68
N LYS A 91 -19.71 -26.57 12.99
CA LYS A 91 -20.85 -26.60 13.94
C LYS A 91 -21.59 -25.27 13.99
N ASN A 92 -20.87 -24.15 13.85
CA ASN A 92 -21.44 -22.80 13.89
C ASN A 92 -21.81 -22.26 12.49
N LYS A 93 -21.68 -23.05 11.42
CA LYS A 93 -21.92 -22.63 10.02
C LYS A 93 -21.05 -21.45 9.57
N MET A 94 -19.82 -21.41 10.07
CA MET A 94 -18.80 -20.39 9.81
C MET A 94 -17.62 -20.94 8.99
N ASP A 95 -17.90 -21.91 8.13
CA ASP A 95 -16.94 -22.61 7.27
C ASP A 95 -16.61 -21.86 5.97
N SER A 96 -17.34 -20.80 5.65
CA SER A 96 -17.11 -19.93 4.49
C SER A 96 -16.45 -18.60 4.87
N THR A 97 -15.58 -18.11 3.98
CA THR A 97 -14.89 -16.81 4.09
C THR A 97 -15.85 -15.64 4.23
N GLU A 98 -16.91 -15.59 3.42
CA GLU A 98 -17.94 -14.55 3.46
C GLU A 98 -18.59 -14.46 4.85
N ASN A 99 -18.91 -15.61 5.45
CA ASN A 99 -19.56 -15.64 6.77
C ASN A 99 -18.64 -15.08 7.86
N ILE A 100 -17.35 -15.42 7.81
CA ILE A 100 -16.34 -14.92 8.76
C ILE A 100 -16.13 -13.41 8.56
N VAL A 101 -16.02 -12.94 7.31
CA VAL A 101 -15.84 -11.51 7.00
C VAL A 101 -17.07 -10.69 7.43
N ASN A 102 -18.27 -11.19 7.17
CA ASN A 102 -19.50 -10.54 7.59
C ASN A 102 -19.62 -10.49 9.12
N LEU A 103 -19.24 -11.56 9.81
CA LEU A 103 -19.19 -11.61 11.27
C LEU A 103 -18.21 -10.57 11.84
N MET A 104 -17.02 -10.43 11.24
CA MET A 104 -16.01 -9.46 11.69
C MET A 104 -16.46 -8.02 11.47
N ARG A 105 -17.12 -7.73 10.34
CA ARG A 105 -17.54 -6.36 9.98
C ARG A 105 -18.78 -5.89 10.73
N ASN A 106 -19.77 -6.75 10.84
CA ASN A 106 -21.10 -6.38 11.33
C ASN A 106 -21.37 -6.87 12.75
N GLY A 107 -20.47 -7.69 13.30
CA GLY A 107 -20.72 -8.44 14.53
C GLY A 107 -21.80 -9.51 14.32
N LYS A 108 -22.05 -10.28 15.38
CA LYS A 108 -23.22 -11.17 15.42
C LYS A 108 -24.35 -10.39 16.09
N VAL A 109 -25.32 -9.94 15.29
CA VAL A 109 -26.65 -9.60 15.82
C VAL A 109 -27.28 -10.91 16.28
N SER A 110 -27.21 -11.14 17.58
CA SER A 110 -27.81 -12.28 18.28
C SER A 110 -29.21 -11.92 18.77
#